data_AF-V9IIP9-F1
#
_entry.id   AF-V9IIP9-F1
#
_cell.length_a   1.000
_cell.length_b   1.000
_cell.length_c   1.000
_cell.angle_alpha   90.00
_cell.angle_beta   90.00
_cell.angle_gamma   90.00
#
_symmetry.space_group_name_H-M   'P 1'
#
loop_
_entity.id
_entity.type
_entity.pdbx_description
1 polymer ?
#
loop_
_entity_poly.entity_id
_entity_poly.type
_entity_poly.pdbx_seq_one_letter_code
_entity_poly.pdbx_strand_id
1 'polypeptide(L)'
;MHIFANMFSGLQRQLTLLKLVMIFVITFMSFILILSLLCNSCLHINKYMRIKNFINNENNKHSDMISNKSVAMFSIEEMKNIKEQLNSRKNELEQYCKTISRTSSNLDNVLSNMIIDTIHGLSWCPIYKAASSTWMKHFATLGGVLTESAMELIRRNILQINTIVRKAFPRDRDVKKAYQKLNTTTKFLIVRHPFERLVSAYRDKLEHIEGRDYYYKRFGRHITHKYHRYRKPNETKLEPTFTEFLRFIVEKNTLMNIGHHLLILVNPV
;
A
#
# COMPACT_ATOMS: atom_id res chain seq x y z
N MET A 1 -7.58 78.17 -2.34
CA MET A 1 -8.37 77.01 -1.84
C MET A 1 -8.76 75.98 -2.92
N HIS A 2 -8.75 76.29 -4.23
CA HIS A 2 -9.24 75.36 -5.26
C HIS A 2 -8.30 74.19 -5.64
N ILE A 3 -6.98 74.33 -5.44
CA ILE A 3 -5.99 73.30 -5.84
C ILE A 3 -5.98 72.10 -4.88
N PHE A 4 -6.19 72.33 -3.58
CA PHE A 4 -6.21 71.27 -2.57
C PHE A 4 -7.46 70.38 -2.65
N ALA A 5 -8.62 70.92 -3.08
CA ALA A 5 -9.86 70.15 -3.23
C ALA A 5 -9.79 69.11 -4.37
N ASN A 6 -9.11 69.44 -5.47
CA ASN A 6 -8.93 68.53 -6.61
C ASN A 6 -7.88 67.43 -6.34
N MET A 7 -6.90 67.69 -5.48
CA MET A 7 -5.90 66.70 -5.08
C MET A 7 -6.48 65.66 -4.09
N PHE A 8 -7.36 66.11 -3.18
CA PHE A 8 -8.03 65.25 -2.21
C PHE A 8 -9.07 64.31 -2.88
N SER A 9 -9.81 64.81 -3.88
CA SER A 9 -10.77 63.98 -4.63
C SER A 9 -10.10 62.91 -5.50
N GLY A 10 -8.92 63.20 -6.07
CA GLY A 10 -8.10 62.23 -6.82
C GLY A 10 -7.54 61.11 -5.93
N LEU A 11 -7.02 61.44 -4.75
CA LEU A 11 -6.48 60.47 -3.80
C LEU A 11 -7.58 59.56 -3.21
N GLN A 12 -8.75 60.13 -2.91
CA GLN A 12 -9.91 59.38 -2.40
C GLN A 12 -10.48 58.43 -3.46
N ARG A 13 -10.48 58.84 -4.74
CA ARG A 13 -10.90 58.01 -5.88
C ARG A 13 -9.89 56.90 -6.22
N GLN A 14 -8.59 57.11 -6.02
CA GLN A 14 -7.60 56.04 -6.14
C GLN A 14 -7.67 55.04 -4.98
N LEU A 15 -7.92 55.50 -3.75
CA LEU A 15 -8.14 54.60 -2.60
C LEU A 15 -9.40 53.76 -2.75
N THR A 16 -10.50 54.31 -3.29
CA THR A 16 -11.72 53.53 -3.54
C THR A 16 -11.53 52.51 -4.65
N LEU A 17 -10.76 52.83 -5.69
CA LEU A 17 -10.46 51.93 -6.80
C LEU A 17 -9.54 50.78 -6.35
N LEU A 18 -8.53 51.06 -5.52
CA LEU A 18 -7.67 50.03 -4.93
C LEU A 18 -8.45 49.10 -3.99
N LYS A 19 -9.36 49.64 -3.18
CA LYS A 19 -10.27 48.84 -2.34
C LYS A 19 -11.18 47.95 -3.18
N LEU A 20 -11.73 48.46 -4.29
CA LEU A 20 -12.56 47.66 -5.20
C LEU A 20 -11.77 46.51 -5.84
N VAL A 21 -10.53 46.78 -6.27
CA VAL A 21 -9.64 45.76 -6.85
C VAL A 21 -9.28 44.70 -5.80
N MET A 22 -8.96 45.09 -4.57
CA MET A 22 -8.67 44.15 -3.50
C MET A 22 -9.87 43.27 -3.14
N ILE A 23 -11.07 43.85 -3.09
CA ILE A 23 -12.31 43.08 -2.87
C ILE A 23 -12.51 42.08 -4.02
N PHE A 24 -12.32 42.50 -5.27
CA PHE A 24 -12.46 41.61 -6.43
C PHE A 24 -11.44 40.47 -6.43
N VAL A 25 -10.19 40.74 -6.05
CA VAL A 25 -9.15 39.70 -5.94
C VAL A 25 -9.50 38.71 -4.82
N ILE A 26 -9.97 39.19 -3.67
CA ILE A 26 -10.35 38.32 -2.54
C ILE A 26 -11.57 37.46 -2.90
N THR A 27 -12.58 38.02 -3.54
CA THR A 27 -13.77 37.26 -3.96
C THR A 27 -13.42 36.24 -5.05
N PHE A 28 -12.55 36.59 -5.99
CA PHE A 28 -12.05 35.68 -7.02
C PHE A 28 -11.22 34.53 -6.44
N MET A 29 -10.29 34.82 -5.52
CA MET A 29 -9.48 33.79 -4.86
C MET A 29 -10.32 32.86 -3.98
N SER A 30 -11.31 33.42 -3.27
CA SER A 30 -12.26 32.63 -2.48
C SER A 30 -13.12 31.73 -3.36
N PHE A 31 -13.56 32.22 -4.52
CA PHE A 31 -14.30 31.45 -5.50
C PHE A 31 -13.48 30.28 -6.08
N ILE A 32 -12.20 30.49 -6.42
CA ILE A 32 -11.29 29.42 -6.87
C ILE A 32 -11.09 28.37 -5.78
N LEU A 33 -10.89 28.79 -4.53
CA LEU A 33 -10.74 27.88 -3.39
C LEU A 33 -11.99 27.02 -3.19
N ILE A 34 -13.18 27.63 -3.21
CA ILE A 34 -14.45 26.91 -3.12
C ILE A 34 -14.63 25.94 -4.29
N LEU A 35 -14.32 26.36 -5.52
CA LEU A 35 -14.41 25.50 -6.70
C LEU A 35 -13.46 24.30 -6.60
N SER A 36 -12.25 24.50 -6.06
CA SER A 36 -11.28 23.43 -5.83
C SER A 36 -11.73 22.42 -4.76
N LEU A 37 -12.36 22.90 -3.67
CA LEU A 37 -12.90 22.07 -2.60
C LEU A 37 -14.13 21.27 -3.06
N LEU A 38 -15.00 21.90 -3.86
CA LEU A 38 -16.15 21.26 -4.49
C LEU A 38 -15.71 20.20 -5.52
N CYS A 39 -14.69 20.49 -6.33
CA CYS A 39 -14.16 19.55 -7.32
C CYS A 39 -13.51 18.32 -6.65
N ASN A 40 -12.71 18.52 -5.60
CA ASN A 40 -12.11 17.40 -4.84
C ASN A 40 -13.17 16.54 -4.14
N SER A 41 -14.20 17.17 -3.57
CA SER A 41 -15.32 16.46 -2.94
C SER A 41 -16.14 15.69 -3.98
N CYS A 42 -16.40 16.28 -5.15
CA CYS A 42 -17.16 15.66 -6.23
C CYS A 42 -16.40 14.49 -6.89
N LEU A 43 -15.07 14.59 -7.06
CA LEU A 43 -14.21 13.50 -7.52
C LEU A 43 -14.20 12.33 -6.51
N HIS A 44 -14.14 12.64 -5.21
CA HIS A 44 -14.15 11.61 -4.17
C HIS A 44 -15.52 10.91 -4.07
N ILE A 45 -16.62 11.67 -4.18
CA ILE A 45 -18.00 11.14 -4.22
C ILE A 45 -18.22 10.30 -5.47
N ASN A 46 -17.80 10.75 -6.66
CA ASN A 46 -17.93 9.97 -7.90
C ASN A 46 -17.12 8.67 -7.88
N LYS A 47 -15.90 8.70 -7.33
CA LYS A 47 -15.08 7.51 -7.14
C LYS A 47 -15.73 6.54 -6.14
N TYR A 48 -16.25 7.06 -5.03
CA TYR A 48 -16.96 6.27 -4.02
C TYR A 48 -18.26 5.66 -4.54
N MET A 49 -19.08 6.42 -5.26
CA MET A 49 -20.34 5.98 -5.85
C MET A 49 -20.11 4.96 -6.98
N ARG A 50 -19.08 5.13 -7.82
CA ARG A 50 -18.68 4.10 -8.80
C ARG A 50 -18.29 2.79 -8.14
N ILE A 51 -17.51 2.84 -7.06
CA ILE A 51 -17.08 1.64 -6.33
C ILE A 51 -18.27 0.99 -5.62
N LYS A 52 -19.18 1.76 -5.01
CA LYS A 52 -20.36 1.25 -4.31
C LYS A 52 -21.36 0.62 -5.28
N ASN A 53 -21.65 1.28 -6.40
CA ASN A 53 -22.54 0.75 -7.43
C ASN A 53 -21.96 -0.49 -8.11
N PHE A 54 -20.64 -0.57 -8.30
CA PHE A 54 -19.98 -1.77 -8.82
C PHE A 54 -20.13 -2.97 -7.87
N ILE A 55 -19.90 -2.77 -6.57
CA ILE A 55 -20.06 -3.83 -5.55
C ILE A 55 -21.53 -4.28 -5.44
N ASN A 56 -22.48 -3.35 -5.52
CA ASN A 56 -23.91 -3.67 -5.38
C ASN A 56 -24.47 -4.42 -6.60
N ASN A 57 -23.92 -4.20 -7.80
CA ASN A 57 -24.42 -4.81 -9.04
C ASN A 57 -23.95 -6.27 -9.21
N GLU A 58 -22.87 -6.68 -8.56
CA GLU A 58 -22.28 -8.02 -8.72
C GLU A 58 -22.69 -9.04 -7.65
N ASN A 59 -23.30 -8.62 -6.54
CA ASN A 59 -23.97 -9.55 -5.62
C ASN A 59 -25.10 -10.36 -6.30
N ASN A 60 -25.55 -9.93 -7.49
CA ASN A 60 -26.62 -10.57 -8.27
C ASN A 60 -26.13 -11.53 -9.38
N LYS A 61 -24.82 -11.77 -9.57
CA LYS A 61 -24.35 -12.51 -10.76
C LYS A 61 -23.26 -13.57 -10.57
N HIS A 62 -22.81 -13.86 -9.35
CA HIS A 62 -21.67 -14.76 -9.15
C HIS A 62 -22.09 -16.19 -8.79
N SER A 63 -22.68 -16.92 -9.74
CA SER A 63 -22.46 -18.37 -9.87
C SER A 63 -21.77 -18.62 -11.20
N ASP A 64 -20.77 -19.50 -11.19
CA ASP A 64 -20.10 -20.06 -12.37
C ASP A 64 -19.02 -19.22 -13.07
N MET A 65 -17.79 -19.32 -12.54
CA MET A 65 -16.60 -19.39 -13.42
C MET A 65 -15.38 -19.98 -12.69
N ILE A 66 -15.33 -21.32 -12.56
CA ILE A 66 -14.05 -22.03 -12.36
C ILE A 66 -13.60 -22.47 -13.75
N SER A 67 -12.71 -21.70 -14.39
CA SER A 67 -12.13 -22.10 -15.67
C SER A 67 -11.09 -23.21 -15.45
N ASN A 68 -11.25 -24.29 -16.20
CA ASN A 68 -10.40 -25.49 -16.23
C ASN A 68 -8.98 -25.15 -16.72
N LYS A 69 -8.15 -24.59 -15.85
CA LYS A 69 -6.69 -24.60 -16.05
C LYS A 69 -6.18 -25.90 -15.45
N SER A 70 -5.54 -26.76 -16.25
CA SER A 70 -4.91 -28.00 -15.77
C SER A 70 -3.88 -27.67 -14.70
N VAL A 71 -4.29 -27.71 -13.44
CA VAL A 71 -3.38 -27.70 -12.30
C VAL A 71 -2.61 -29.00 -12.42
N ALA A 72 -1.29 -28.92 -12.65
CA ALA A 72 -0.45 -30.11 -12.62
C ALA A 72 -0.66 -30.79 -11.26
N MET A 73 -1.33 -31.94 -11.29
CA MET A 73 -1.71 -32.65 -10.09
C MET A 73 -0.49 -33.44 -9.64
N PHE A 74 0.06 -33.08 -8.48
CA PHE A 74 1.15 -33.84 -7.86
C PHE A 74 0.70 -35.28 -7.62
N SER A 75 1.62 -36.22 -7.84
CA SER A 75 1.43 -37.61 -7.43
C SER A 75 1.27 -37.71 -5.91
N ILE A 76 0.71 -38.84 -5.45
CA ILE A 76 0.54 -39.12 -4.02
C ILE A 76 1.89 -39.05 -3.28
N GLU A 77 2.95 -39.57 -3.91
CA GLU A 77 4.29 -39.58 -3.32
C GLU A 77 4.88 -38.17 -3.25
N GLU A 78 4.71 -37.35 -4.29
CA GLU A 78 5.11 -35.94 -4.25
C GLU A 78 4.36 -35.18 -3.16
N MET A 79 3.05 -35.39 -3.02
CA MET A 79 2.26 -34.77 -1.95
C MET A 79 2.73 -35.19 -0.56
N LYS A 80 3.11 -36.45 -0.38
CA LYS A 80 3.70 -36.95 0.87
C LYS A 80 5.03 -36.27 1.17
N ASN A 81 5.93 -36.21 0.19
CA ASN A 81 7.23 -35.55 0.33
C ASN A 81 7.10 -34.05 0.63
N ILE A 82 6.17 -33.35 -0.03
CA ILE A 82 5.86 -31.95 0.24
C ILE A 82 5.37 -31.78 1.69
N LYS A 83 4.47 -32.65 2.15
CA LYS A 83 3.95 -32.60 3.53
C LYS A 83 5.07 -32.79 4.56
N GLU A 84 5.96 -33.76 4.35
CA GLU A 84 7.12 -34.00 5.22
C GLU A 84 8.04 -32.77 5.26
N GLN A 85 8.37 -32.19 4.10
CA GLN A 85 9.19 -31.00 4.02
C GLN A 85 8.56 -29.79 4.73
N LEU A 86 7.26 -29.57 4.56
CA LEU A 86 6.53 -28.46 5.22
C LEU A 86 6.47 -28.65 6.74
N ASN A 87 6.30 -29.89 7.21
CA ASN A 87 6.34 -30.20 8.64
C ASN A 87 7.73 -29.97 9.23
N SER A 88 8.80 -30.38 8.53
CA SER A 88 10.18 -30.11 8.96
C SER A 88 10.44 -28.61 9.12
N ARG A 89 10.05 -27.81 8.13
CA ARG A 89 10.19 -26.34 8.17
C ARG A 89 9.39 -25.70 9.30
N LYS A 90 8.18 -26.20 9.55
CA LYS A 90 7.34 -25.74 10.67
C LYS A 90 8.03 -26.01 12.00
N ASN A 91 8.56 -27.22 12.19
CA ASN A 91 9.26 -27.61 13.42
C ASN A 91 10.51 -26.77 13.66
N GLU A 92 11.31 -26.52 12.61
CA GLU A 92 12.48 -25.63 12.67
C GLU A 92 12.08 -24.21 13.11
N LEU A 93 11.02 -23.67 12.52
CA LEU A 93 10.50 -22.35 12.89
C LEU A 93 10.05 -22.31 14.35
N GLU A 94 9.35 -23.35 14.82
CA GLU A 94 8.92 -23.44 16.22
C GLU A 94 10.11 -23.50 17.20
N GLN A 95 11.19 -24.21 16.84
CA GLN A 95 12.42 -24.23 17.63
C GLN A 95 13.07 -22.85 17.69
N TYR A 96 13.21 -22.18 16.55
CA TYR A 96 13.79 -20.84 16.50
C TYR A 96 12.93 -19.80 17.24
N CYS A 97 11.60 -19.91 17.18
CA CYS A 97 10.70 -19.06 17.95
C CYS A 97 10.89 -19.18 19.47
N LYS A 98 11.42 -20.32 19.98
CA LYS A 98 11.72 -20.49 21.42
C LYS A 98 12.99 -19.77 21.85
N THR A 99 13.94 -19.53 20.93
CA THR A 99 15.22 -18.86 21.24
C THR A 99 15.11 -17.34 21.23
N ILE A 100 14.12 -16.78 20.53
CA ILE A 100 13.87 -15.34 20.51
C ILE A 100 13.20 -14.91 21.82
N SER A 101 13.91 -14.13 22.65
CA SER A 101 13.33 -13.48 23.82
C SER A 101 12.24 -12.50 23.38
N ARG A 102 10.98 -12.81 23.72
CA ARG A 102 9.84 -11.97 23.38
C ARG A 102 9.84 -10.72 24.26
N THR A 103 10.19 -9.56 23.71
CA THR A 103 9.43 -8.35 24.04
C THR A 103 7.99 -8.62 23.60
N SER A 104 7.06 -8.70 24.55
CA SER A 104 5.62 -8.96 24.41
C SER A 104 5.14 -8.98 22.94
N SER A 105 4.86 -10.18 22.41
CA SER A 105 4.28 -10.28 21.07
C SER A 105 2.93 -9.57 21.09
N ASN A 106 2.84 -8.43 20.42
CA ASN A 106 1.61 -7.69 20.29
C ASN A 106 0.66 -8.51 19.38
N LEU A 107 -0.19 -9.32 20.00
CA LEU A 107 -1.16 -10.18 19.33
C LEU A 107 -2.06 -9.36 18.41
N ASP A 108 -2.41 -8.14 18.81
CA ASP A 108 -3.23 -7.23 18.01
C ASP A 108 -2.52 -6.85 16.71
N ASN A 109 -1.21 -6.59 16.74
CA ASN A 109 -0.41 -6.32 15.55
C ASN A 109 -0.39 -7.52 14.60
N VAL A 110 -0.20 -8.73 15.13
CA VAL A 110 -0.24 -9.95 14.32
C VAL A 110 -1.61 -10.09 13.67
N LEU A 111 -2.69 -10.01 14.46
CA LEU A 111 -4.06 -10.13 13.97
C LEU A 111 -4.45 -9.01 12.99
N SER A 112 -3.91 -7.79 13.12
CA SER A 112 -4.08 -6.73 12.10
C SER A 112 -3.66 -7.20 10.72
N ASN A 113 -2.54 -7.91 10.68
CA ASN A 113 -1.82 -8.20 9.47
C ASN A 113 -2.32 -9.48 8.82
N MET A 114 -3.01 -10.35 9.56
CA MET A 114 -3.65 -11.54 9.01
C MET A 114 -4.79 -11.21 8.05
N ILE A 115 -4.91 -12.00 7.00
CA ILE A 115 -6.12 -12.18 6.21
C ILE A 115 -6.74 -13.48 6.67
N ILE A 116 -7.99 -13.44 7.15
CA ILE A 116 -8.69 -14.57 7.75
C ILE A 116 -9.92 -14.86 6.90
N ASP A 117 -9.92 -16.03 6.28
CA ASP A 117 -11.02 -16.57 5.49
C ASP A 117 -11.61 -17.79 6.20
N THR A 118 -12.68 -17.57 6.94
CA THR A 118 -13.39 -18.64 7.65
C THR A 118 -14.26 -19.48 6.72
N ILE A 119 -14.60 -18.99 5.53
CA ILE A 119 -15.44 -19.72 4.56
C ILE A 119 -14.63 -20.88 3.98
N HIS A 120 -13.38 -20.61 3.59
CA HIS A 120 -12.48 -21.62 3.03
C HIS A 120 -11.53 -22.24 4.06
N GLY A 121 -11.59 -21.81 5.32
CA GLY A 121 -10.78 -22.40 6.40
C GLY A 121 -9.30 -22.02 6.35
N LEU A 122 -8.94 -20.85 5.82
CA LEU A 122 -7.55 -20.42 5.60
C LEU A 122 -7.25 -19.08 6.29
N SER A 123 -6.05 -18.98 6.88
CA SER A 123 -5.52 -17.74 7.43
C SER A 123 -4.08 -17.52 7.00
N TRP A 124 -3.77 -16.32 6.51
CA TRP A 124 -2.47 -16.01 5.93
C TRP A 124 -1.93 -14.67 6.43
N CYS A 125 -0.66 -14.65 6.82
CA CYS A 125 0.07 -13.42 7.09
C CYS A 125 0.84 -12.99 5.82
N PRO A 126 0.51 -11.86 5.17
CA PRO A 126 1.23 -11.39 4.00
C PRO A 126 2.65 -10.95 4.35
N ILE A 127 3.64 -11.66 3.81
CA ILE A 127 5.04 -11.23 3.80
C ILE A 127 5.35 -10.63 2.44
N TYR A 128 5.54 -9.31 2.37
CA TYR A 128 5.85 -8.65 1.11
C TYR A 128 7.15 -9.15 0.49
N LYS A 129 7.12 -9.30 -0.83
CA LYS A 129 8.21 -9.87 -1.65
C LYS A 129 8.47 -11.36 -1.42
N ALA A 130 7.60 -12.05 -0.68
CA ALA A 130 7.53 -13.51 -0.59
C ALA A 130 6.23 -14.00 -1.24
N ALA A 131 6.11 -13.80 -2.56
CA ALA A 131 4.92 -14.15 -3.37
C ALA A 131 3.60 -13.48 -2.92
N SER A 132 3.66 -12.37 -2.17
CA SER A 132 2.49 -11.69 -1.60
C SER A 132 1.44 -11.29 -2.65
N SER A 133 1.86 -10.79 -3.81
CA SER A 133 0.91 -10.38 -4.87
C SER A 133 0.14 -11.57 -5.45
N THR A 134 0.79 -12.73 -5.56
CA THR A 134 0.17 -13.97 -6.04
C THR A 134 -0.89 -14.45 -5.05
N TRP A 135 -0.55 -14.52 -3.76
CA TRP A 135 -1.50 -14.93 -2.73
C TRP A 135 -2.63 -13.92 -2.53
N MET A 136 -2.38 -12.62 -2.71
CA MET A 136 -3.46 -11.64 -2.75
C MET A 136 -4.42 -11.89 -3.91
N LYS A 137 -3.95 -12.32 -5.09
CA LYS A 137 -4.85 -12.73 -6.18
C LYS A 137 -5.67 -13.96 -5.79
N HIS A 138 -5.06 -14.98 -5.18
CA HIS A 138 -5.80 -16.15 -4.70
C HIS A 138 -6.88 -15.77 -3.68
N PHE A 139 -6.56 -14.96 -2.67
CA PHE A 139 -7.57 -14.47 -1.73
C PHE A 139 -8.64 -13.60 -2.40
N ALA A 140 -8.26 -12.77 -3.38
CA ALA A 140 -9.25 -12.00 -4.14
C ALA A 140 -10.20 -12.91 -4.94
N THR A 141 -9.70 -14.02 -5.49
CA THR A 141 -10.52 -15.06 -6.12
C THR A 141 -11.43 -15.74 -5.10
N LEU A 142 -10.91 -16.17 -3.94
CA LEU A 142 -11.70 -16.80 -2.87
C LEU A 142 -12.80 -15.87 -2.35
N GLY A 143 -12.51 -14.56 -2.25
CA GLY A 143 -13.49 -13.56 -1.84
C GLY A 143 -14.48 -13.16 -2.94
N GLY A 144 -14.37 -13.69 -4.16
CA GLY A 144 -15.24 -13.34 -5.29
C GLY A 144 -15.06 -11.89 -5.76
N VAL A 145 -13.90 -11.27 -5.52
CA VAL A 145 -13.64 -9.84 -5.82
C VAL A 145 -12.63 -9.62 -6.96
N LEU A 146 -12.08 -10.69 -7.54
CA LEU A 146 -11.14 -10.62 -8.66
C LEU A 146 -11.85 -10.74 -10.02
N THR A 147 -12.59 -9.70 -10.39
CA THR A 147 -13.33 -9.63 -11.66
C THR A 147 -12.42 -9.23 -12.82
N GLU A 148 -12.86 -9.39 -14.07
CA GLU A 148 -12.10 -8.93 -15.24
C GLU A 148 -11.81 -7.43 -15.22
N SER A 149 -12.79 -6.62 -14.79
CA SER A 149 -12.61 -5.17 -14.64
C SER A 149 -11.62 -4.83 -13.52
N ALA A 150 -11.68 -5.53 -12.38
CA ALA A 150 -10.71 -5.37 -11.30
C ALA A 150 -9.30 -5.76 -11.76
N MET A 151 -9.16 -6.85 -12.51
CA MET A 151 -7.89 -7.29 -13.09
C MET A 151 -7.31 -6.25 -14.06
N GLU A 152 -8.14 -5.64 -14.91
CA GLU A 152 -7.70 -4.59 -15.82
C GLU A 152 -7.20 -3.34 -15.09
N LEU A 153 -7.92 -2.91 -14.04
CA LEU A 153 -7.49 -1.78 -13.21
C LEU A 153 -6.19 -2.07 -12.45
N ILE A 154 -5.98 -3.32 -12.02
CA ILE A 154 -4.71 -3.76 -11.40
C ILE A 154 -3.58 -3.73 -12.43
N ARG A 155 -3.79 -4.22 -13.66
CA ARG A 155 -2.79 -4.19 -14.74
C ARG A 155 -2.34 -2.76 -15.07
N ARG A 156 -3.28 -1.82 -15.06
CA ARG A 156 -3.01 -0.39 -15.27
C ARG A 156 -2.46 0.34 -14.04
N ASN A 157 -2.17 -0.36 -12.93
CA ASN A 157 -1.73 0.20 -11.65
C ASN A 157 -2.70 1.24 -11.03
N ILE A 158 -3.97 1.24 -11.44
CA ILE A 158 -5.01 2.15 -10.93
C ILE A 158 -5.54 1.63 -9.58
N LEU A 159 -5.64 0.31 -9.45
CA LEU A 159 -6.15 -0.36 -8.26
C LEU A 159 -5.11 -1.32 -7.70
N GLN A 160 -4.86 -1.23 -6.39
CA GLN A 160 -3.93 -2.12 -5.71
C GLN A 160 -4.66 -3.36 -5.21
N ILE A 161 -4.17 -4.55 -5.57
CA ILE A 161 -4.78 -5.83 -5.14
C ILE A 161 -4.89 -5.94 -3.61
N ASN A 162 -3.92 -5.37 -2.88
CA ASN A 162 -3.94 -5.34 -1.42
C ASN A 162 -5.20 -4.63 -0.88
N THR A 163 -5.57 -3.49 -1.47
CA THR A 163 -6.73 -2.72 -1.07
C THR A 163 -8.03 -3.50 -1.28
N ILE A 164 -8.14 -4.21 -2.40
CA ILE A 164 -9.33 -5.04 -2.71
C ILE A 164 -9.45 -6.15 -1.68
N VAL A 165 -8.37 -6.91 -1.45
CA VAL A 165 -8.37 -8.04 -0.52
C VAL A 165 -8.65 -7.60 0.90
N ARG A 166 -8.04 -6.50 1.37
CA ARG A 166 -8.29 -5.96 2.72
C ARG A 166 -9.72 -5.46 2.91
N LYS A 167 -10.40 -5.05 1.83
CA LYS A 167 -11.81 -4.70 1.87
C LYS A 167 -12.71 -5.95 1.89
N ALA A 168 -12.36 -6.99 1.15
CA ALA A 168 -13.08 -8.27 1.13
C ALA A 168 -12.94 -9.06 2.44
N PHE A 169 -11.76 -8.98 3.07
CA PHE A 169 -11.45 -9.63 4.34
C PHE A 169 -11.09 -8.57 5.39
N PRO A 170 -12.10 -7.80 5.88
CA PRO A 170 -11.85 -6.73 6.83
C PRO A 170 -11.39 -7.30 8.18
N ARG A 171 -10.51 -6.54 8.83
CA ARG A 171 -10.05 -6.86 10.20
C ARG A 171 -11.24 -6.82 11.17
N ASP A 172 -11.38 -7.84 12.02
CA ASP A 172 -12.26 -7.74 13.18
C ASP A 172 -11.71 -6.73 14.20
N ARG A 173 -12.56 -5.79 14.62
CA ARG A 173 -12.22 -4.80 15.65
C ARG A 173 -12.03 -5.45 17.03
N ASP A 174 -12.74 -6.55 17.27
CA ASP A 174 -12.59 -7.37 18.47
C ASP A 174 -11.47 -8.40 18.26
N VAL A 175 -10.39 -8.22 19.01
CA VAL A 175 -9.20 -9.08 19.03
C VAL A 175 -9.56 -10.51 19.41
N LYS A 176 -10.47 -10.70 20.38
CA LYS A 176 -10.88 -12.04 20.84
C LYS A 176 -11.61 -12.77 19.73
N LYS A 177 -12.51 -12.08 19.02
CA LYS A 177 -13.21 -12.63 17.85
C LYS A 177 -12.25 -12.96 16.71
N ALA A 178 -11.31 -12.07 16.40
CA ALA A 178 -10.26 -12.35 15.41
C ALA A 178 -9.46 -13.62 15.78
N TYR A 179 -9.08 -13.75 17.05
CA TYR A 179 -8.34 -14.91 17.55
C TYR A 179 -9.15 -16.21 17.47
N GLN A 180 -10.45 -16.16 17.79
CA GLN A 180 -11.34 -17.32 17.64
C GLN A 180 -11.43 -17.79 16.18
N LYS A 181 -11.68 -16.87 15.23
CA LYS A 181 -11.68 -17.20 13.79
C LYS A 181 -10.32 -17.71 13.31
N LEU A 182 -9.24 -17.14 13.81
CA LEU A 182 -7.90 -17.60 13.49
C LEU A 182 -7.71 -19.06 13.94
N ASN A 183 -8.23 -19.45 15.10
CA ASN A 183 -8.12 -20.81 15.62
C ASN A 183 -8.92 -21.85 14.82
N THR A 184 -10.01 -21.46 14.16
CA THR A 184 -10.81 -22.37 13.32
C THR A 184 -10.26 -22.55 11.89
N THR A 185 -9.12 -21.93 11.56
CA THR A 185 -8.55 -21.95 10.21
C THR A 185 -7.14 -22.51 10.17
N THR A 186 -6.74 -23.05 9.03
CA THR A 186 -5.37 -23.46 8.74
C THR A 186 -4.51 -22.22 8.51
N LYS A 187 -3.49 -22.07 9.35
CA LYS A 187 -2.58 -20.90 9.33
C LYS A 187 -1.35 -21.26 8.51
N PHE A 188 -0.98 -20.40 7.57
CA PHE A 188 0.25 -20.62 6.81
C PHE A 188 1.01 -19.31 6.57
N LEU A 189 2.30 -19.48 6.28
CA LEU A 189 3.24 -18.42 5.99
C LEU A 189 4.03 -18.80 4.75
N ILE A 190 4.36 -17.80 3.95
CA ILE A 190 5.26 -17.96 2.81
C ILE A 190 6.41 -17.00 3.02
N VAL A 191 7.60 -17.58 3.05
CA VAL A 191 8.84 -16.87 3.30
C VAL A 191 9.71 -16.92 2.06
N ARG A 192 10.62 -15.95 1.98
CA ARG A 192 11.66 -15.87 0.96
C ARG A 192 12.93 -15.40 1.62
N HIS A 193 14.07 -15.81 1.08
CA HIS A 193 15.37 -15.42 1.59
C HIS A 193 15.44 -13.88 1.80
N PRO A 194 15.89 -13.40 2.96
CA PRO A 194 15.83 -11.98 3.31
C PRO A 194 16.57 -11.09 2.29
N PHE A 195 17.74 -11.53 1.79
CA PHE A 195 18.48 -10.76 0.78
C PHE A 195 17.76 -10.69 -0.57
N GLU A 196 17.08 -11.75 -0.99
CA GLU A 196 16.27 -11.70 -2.22
C GLU A 196 15.08 -10.75 -2.08
N ARG A 197 14.48 -10.69 -0.88
CA ARG A 197 13.40 -9.73 -0.60
C ARG A 197 13.88 -8.29 -0.68
N LEU A 198 15.10 -8.00 -0.20
CA LEU A 198 15.71 -6.67 -0.29
C LEU A 198 15.97 -6.27 -1.74
N VAL A 199 16.59 -7.15 -2.54
CA VAL A 199 16.82 -6.90 -3.97
C VAL A 199 15.49 -6.70 -4.69
N SER A 200 14.50 -7.56 -4.44
CA SER A 200 13.17 -7.45 -5.06
C SER A 200 12.45 -6.16 -4.69
N ALA A 201 12.59 -5.66 -3.46
CA ALA A 201 12.01 -4.39 -3.04
C ALA A 201 12.69 -3.19 -3.68
N TYR A 202 14.03 -3.21 -3.74
CA TYR A 202 14.81 -2.16 -4.39
C TYR A 202 14.43 -2.04 -5.87
N ARG A 203 14.48 -3.14 -6.62
CA ARG A 203 14.14 -3.17 -8.05
C ARG A 203 12.71 -2.72 -8.33
N ASP A 204 11.76 -3.14 -7.51
CA ASP A 204 10.35 -2.76 -7.71
C ASP A 204 10.07 -1.29 -7.39
N LYS A 205 10.74 -0.68 -6.42
CA LYS A 205 10.33 0.62 -5.84
C LYS A 205 11.31 1.76 -6.03
N LEU A 206 12.60 1.49 -6.22
CA LEU A 206 13.67 2.49 -6.09
C LEU A 206 14.72 2.44 -7.21
N GLU A 207 14.80 1.37 -8.00
CA GLU A 207 15.79 1.25 -9.07
C GLU A 207 15.53 2.19 -10.25
N HIS A 208 14.24 2.44 -10.55
CA HIS A 208 13.74 3.31 -11.61
C HIS A 208 12.60 4.20 -11.10
N ILE A 209 12.65 5.50 -11.39
CA ILE A 209 11.59 6.45 -11.00
C ILE A 209 10.32 6.27 -11.84
N GLU A 210 10.47 5.85 -13.10
CA GLU A 210 9.37 5.74 -14.05
C GLU A 210 8.23 4.86 -13.50
N GLY A 211 7.03 5.44 -13.41
CA GLY A 211 5.86 4.76 -12.84
C GLY A 211 5.97 4.45 -11.35
N ARG A 212 6.92 5.07 -10.63
CA ARG A 212 7.22 4.89 -9.19
C ARG A 212 7.48 6.21 -8.47
N ASP A 213 7.04 7.35 -9.02
CA ASP A 213 7.25 8.70 -8.48
C ASP A 213 6.93 8.83 -6.99
N TYR A 214 5.84 8.17 -6.55
CA TYR A 214 5.45 8.15 -5.15
C TYR A 214 6.57 7.64 -4.24
N TYR A 215 7.18 6.51 -4.59
CA TYR A 215 8.22 5.86 -3.79
C TYR A 215 9.53 6.65 -3.84
N TYR A 216 9.84 7.23 -4.99
CA TYR A 216 10.98 8.12 -5.11
C TYR A 216 10.83 9.36 -4.22
N LYS A 217 9.67 10.05 -4.28
CA LYS A 217 9.42 11.22 -3.43
C LYS A 217 9.43 10.88 -1.94
N ARG A 218 8.86 9.73 -1.56
CA ARG A 218 8.74 9.32 -0.16
C ARG A 218 10.05 8.78 0.44
N PHE A 219 10.84 8.05 -0.34
CA PHE A 219 12.04 7.37 0.15
C PHE A 219 13.27 7.67 -0.70
N GLY A 220 13.18 7.50 -2.02
CA GLY A 220 14.32 7.61 -2.93
C GLY A 220 15.11 8.91 -2.77
N ARG A 221 14.42 10.06 -2.80
CA ARG A 221 15.03 11.38 -2.63
C ARG A 221 15.77 11.53 -1.30
N HIS A 222 15.19 11.05 -0.20
CA HIS A 222 15.84 11.12 1.11
C HIS A 222 17.07 10.21 1.19
N ILE A 223 16.98 8.99 0.65
CA ILE A 223 18.10 8.06 0.60
C ILE A 223 19.23 8.66 -0.23
N THR A 224 18.94 9.13 -1.45
CA THR A 224 19.93 9.78 -2.31
C THR A 224 20.57 10.95 -1.58
N HIS A 225 19.81 11.94 -1.10
CA HIS A 225 20.40 13.11 -0.43
C HIS A 225 21.27 12.75 0.78
N LYS A 226 20.87 11.77 1.60
CA LYS A 226 21.61 11.40 2.81
C LYS A 226 22.93 10.68 2.49
N TYR A 227 22.95 9.84 1.46
CA TYR A 227 24.10 8.98 1.16
C TYR A 227 24.87 9.40 -0.10
N HIS A 228 24.44 10.44 -0.81
CA HIS A 228 25.05 10.92 -2.06
C HIS A 228 26.55 11.21 -1.93
N ARG A 229 27.00 11.66 -0.75
CA ARG A 229 28.41 11.97 -0.46
C ARG A 229 29.36 10.78 -0.65
N TYR A 230 28.84 9.56 -0.73
CA TYR A 230 29.61 8.34 -0.97
C TYR A 230 29.70 7.96 -2.45
N ARG A 231 29.10 8.76 -3.35
CA ARG A 231 29.16 8.55 -4.79
C ARG A 231 30.40 9.18 -5.41
N LYS A 232 30.72 8.73 -6.63
CA LYS A 232 31.75 9.40 -7.43
C LYS A 232 31.25 10.79 -7.86
N PRO A 233 32.13 11.81 -7.95
CA PRO A 233 31.72 13.18 -8.27
C PRO A 233 30.90 13.35 -9.56
N ASN A 234 31.03 12.42 -10.51
CA ASN A 234 30.37 12.46 -11.81
C ASN A 234 29.03 11.69 -11.84
N GLU A 235 28.57 11.15 -10.72
CA GLU A 235 27.37 10.31 -10.67
C GLU A 235 26.10 11.13 -10.44
N THR A 236 25.42 11.49 -11.53
CA THR A 236 24.23 12.35 -11.54
C THR A 236 22.90 11.61 -11.37
N LYS A 237 22.92 10.28 -11.18
CA LYS A 237 21.71 9.46 -11.09
C LYS A 237 20.81 9.96 -9.95
N LEU A 238 19.52 10.20 -10.20
CA LEU A 238 18.62 10.69 -9.17
C LEU A 238 18.22 9.56 -8.19
N GLU A 239 18.04 8.35 -8.72
CA GLU A 239 17.70 7.16 -7.96
C GLU A 239 18.80 6.75 -6.99
N PRO A 240 18.43 6.25 -5.79
CA PRO A 240 19.41 5.64 -4.90
C PRO A 240 20.01 4.38 -5.54
N THR A 241 21.28 4.13 -5.29
CA THR A 241 21.93 2.85 -5.60
C THR A 241 21.45 1.77 -4.63
N PHE A 242 21.65 0.51 -4.98
CA PHE A 242 21.34 -0.60 -4.07
C PHE A 242 22.14 -0.49 -2.76
N THR A 243 23.40 -0.06 -2.82
CA THR A 243 24.25 0.15 -1.64
C THR A 243 23.71 1.23 -0.71
N GLU A 244 23.25 2.36 -1.26
CA GLU A 244 22.63 3.43 -0.47
C GLU A 244 21.30 2.97 0.15
N PHE A 245 20.51 2.18 -0.59
CA PHE A 245 19.32 1.53 -0.06
C PHE A 245 19.66 0.58 1.11
N LEU A 246 20.69 -0.26 0.99
CA LEU A 246 21.11 -1.13 2.08
C LEU A 246 21.59 -0.35 3.30
N ARG A 247 22.39 0.70 3.11
CA ARG A 247 22.81 1.60 4.20
C ARG A 247 21.60 2.23 4.88
N PHE A 248 20.61 2.69 4.11
CA PHE A 248 19.36 3.19 4.65
C PHE A 248 18.62 2.17 5.51
N ILE A 249 18.50 0.94 5.04
CA ILE A 249 17.85 -0.14 5.77
C ILE A 249 18.61 -0.46 7.06
N VAL A 250 19.94 -0.55 7.03
CA VAL A 250 20.75 -0.85 8.22
C VAL A 250 20.67 0.28 9.24
N GLU A 251 20.85 1.54 8.83
CA GLU A 251 20.85 2.70 9.74
C GLU A 251 19.47 2.99 10.34
N LYS A 252 18.38 2.75 9.61
CA LYS A 252 17.02 2.84 10.17
C LYS A 252 16.70 1.70 11.13
N ASN A 253 17.53 0.64 11.17
CA ASN A 253 17.33 -0.56 11.96
C ASN A 253 18.40 -0.71 13.05
N THR A 254 18.28 0.06 14.12
CA THR A 254 18.68 -0.43 15.46
C THR A 254 17.70 -1.53 15.87
N LEU A 255 17.94 -2.74 15.37
CA LEU A 255 17.41 -4.04 15.80
C LEU A 255 15.89 -4.29 15.58
N MET A 256 15.60 -5.35 14.80
CA MET A 256 14.32 -6.09 14.76
C MET A 256 13.13 -5.60 13.90
N ASN A 257 13.26 -4.90 12.76
CA ASN A 257 12.08 -4.76 11.88
C ASN A 257 12.31 -4.49 10.38
N ILE A 258 13.24 -5.21 9.73
CA ILE A 258 13.37 -5.24 8.26
C ILE A 258 12.01 -5.53 7.60
N GLY A 259 11.21 -6.42 8.19
CA GLY A 259 9.85 -6.74 7.71
C GLY A 259 8.91 -5.53 7.68
N HIS A 260 8.88 -4.72 8.74
CA HIS A 260 8.01 -3.55 8.85
C HIS A 260 8.45 -2.41 7.93
N HIS A 261 9.75 -2.17 7.76
CA HIS A 261 10.23 -1.17 6.80
C HIS A 261 10.03 -1.61 5.36
N LEU A 262 10.21 -2.90 5.05
CA LEU A 262 9.82 -3.44 3.74
C LEU A 262 8.30 -3.34 3.53
N LEU A 263 7.50 -3.54 4.59
CA LEU A 263 6.05 -3.37 4.56
C LEU A 263 5.67 -1.92 4.25
N ILE A 264 6.27 -0.94 4.92
CA ILE A 264 6.08 0.49 4.67
C ILE A 264 6.56 0.91 3.27
N LEU A 265 7.68 0.35 2.81
CA LEU A 265 8.22 0.61 1.47
C LEU A 265 7.37 0.00 0.35
N VAL A 266 6.72 -1.14 0.61
CA VAL A 266 6.01 -1.91 -0.43
C VAL A 266 4.49 -1.71 -0.37
N ASN A 267 3.95 -1.25 0.76
CA ASN A 267 2.53 -0.96 0.95
C ASN A 267 2.34 0.43 1.59
N PRO A 268 2.33 1.50 0.78
CA PRO A 268 1.96 2.80 1.29
C PRO A 268 0.46 2.79 1.64
N VAL A 269 0.16 2.98 2.92
CA VAL A 269 -1.19 3.32 3.40
C VAL A 269 -1.65 4.61 2.74
#